data_AF-A0A6P4C145-F1
#
_entry.id   AF-A0A6P4C145-F1
#
_cell.length_a   1.000
_cell.length_b   1.000
_cell.length_c   1.000
_cell.angle_alpha   90.00
_cell.angle_beta   90.00
_cell.angle_gamma   90.00
#
_symmetry.space_group_name_H-M   'P 1'
#
loop_
_entity.id
_entity.type
_entity.pdbx_description
1 polymer ?
#
loop_
_entity_poly.entity_id
_entity_poly.type
_entity_poly.pdbx_seq_one_letter_code
_entity_poly.pdbx_strand_id
1 'polypeptide(L)'
;MPFGECTITLQDVAYQLGLPVDGHYVSGCVTDFHVYIQGDRQAWQGFQELLGVLPPPSQIQKFAVSCSWFQETFGECPEGTDEATVRRFARAYIMMLLGTQLFADKSGNRIHIRWLPYMARLEEMGGYSWGSAALAWLYRCMCRVANKHVVKLAWPLQLLQSWIFWRFPRFWSDGFDSFSWPLASRWSGYNPDVSEKGPRVQMTRLRIDMLQPKDVIYMDAI
;
A
#
# COMPACT_ATOMS: atom_id res chain seq x y z
N MET A 1 -2.25 1.46 -28.47
CA MET A 1 -3.27 2.01 -27.54
C MET A 1 -3.21 3.52 -27.64
N PRO A 2 -4.34 4.23 -27.76
CA PRO A 2 -4.33 5.68 -27.66
C PRO A 2 -3.81 6.10 -26.27
N PHE A 3 -3.04 7.19 -26.26
CA PHE A 3 -2.43 7.74 -25.05
C PHE A 3 -3.55 8.34 -24.18
N GLY A 4 -3.69 7.88 -22.93
CA GLY A 4 -4.66 8.43 -21.96
C GLY A 4 -5.89 7.57 -21.66
N GLU A 5 -6.18 6.52 -22.43
CA GLU A 5 -7.36 5.65 -22.17
C GLU A 5 -7.07 4.47 -21.22
N CYS A 6 -5.80 4.12 -21.01
CA CYS A 6 -5.40 3.00 -20.16
C CYS A 6 -4.61 3.50 -18.95
N THR A 7 -5.31 4.11 -17.99
CA THR A 7 -4.73 4.66 -16.76
C THR A 7 -5.62 4.33 -15.57
N ILE A 8 -5.02 4.10 -14.40
CA ILE A 8 -5.75 3.80 -13.16
C ILE A 8 -6.55 5.02 -12.73
N THR A 9 -7.87 4.90 -12.65
CA THR A 9 -8.76 5.97 -12.19
C THR A 9 -9.04 5.89 -10.69
N LEU A 10 -9.62 6.93 -10.09
CA LEU A 10 -10.10 6.84 -8.71
C LEU A 10 -11.20 5.78 -8.56
N GLN A 11 -12.07 5.64 -9.56
CA GLN A 11 -13.05 4.55 -9.58
C GLN A 11 -12.34 3.20 -9.50
N ASP A 12 -11.33 2.95 -10.34
CA ASP A 12 -10.53 1.72 -10.23
C ASP A 12 -9.99 1.53 -8.81
N VAL A 13 -9.46 2.55 -8.15
CA VAL A 13 -8.92 2.40 -6.79
C VAL A 13 -10.00 1.99 -5.78
N ALA A 14 -11.18 2.61 -5.84
CA ALA A 14 -12.30 2.22 -5.01
C ALA A 14 -12.66 0.73 -5.25
N TYR A 15 -12.66 0.28 -6.51
CA TYR A 15 -12.94 -1.12 -6.83
C TYR A 15 -11.83 -2.11 -6.46
N GLN A 16 -10.58 -1.72 -6.66
CA GLN A 16 -9.44 -2.60 -6.47
C GLN A 16 -9.09 -2.75 -4.99
N LEU A 17 -9.14 -1.68 -4.21
CA LEU A 17 -8.69 -1.67 -2.80
C LEU A 17 -9.83 -1.57 -1.79
N GLY A 18 -11.04 -1.17 -2.20
CA GLY A 18 -12.14 -0.91 -1.26
C GLY A 18 -11.88 0.30 -0.35
N LEU A 19 -10.95 1.19 -0.73
CA LEU A 19 -10.59 2.37 0.04
C LEU A 19 -11.41 3.59 -0.40
N PRO A 20 -11.79 4.49 0.52
CA PRO A 20 -12.46 5.75 0.20
C PRO A 20 -11.60 6.62 -0.70
N VAL A 21 -12.21 7.18 -1.74
CA VAL A 21 -11.55 8.07 -2.72
C VAL A 21 -12.00 9.52 -2.59
N ASP A 22 -12.98 9.78 -1.73
CA ASP A 22 -13.49 11.07 -1.31
C ASP A 22 -13.11 11.35 0.16
N GLY A 23 -13.51 12.52 0.67
CA GLY A 23 -13.21 12.94 2.04
C GLY A 23 -11.95 13.80 2.19
N HIS A 24 -11.41 13.86 3.41
CA HIS A 24 -10.28 14.72 3.74
C HIS A 24 -9.01 14.25 3.02
N TYR A 25 -8.21 15.21 2.55
CA TYR A 25 -6.91 14.89 1.97
C TYR A 25 -6.01 14.24 3.04
N VAL A 26 -5.18 13.30 2.61
CA VAL A 26 -4.06 12.79 3.42
C VAL A 26 -2.83 13.62 3.07
N SER A 27 -2.48 14.61 3.91
CA SER A 27 -1.35 15.54 3.67
C SER A 27 -0.43 15.66 4.88
N GLY A 28 0.67 16.40 4.72
CA GLY A 28 1.65 16.73 5.76
C GLY A 28 2.58 15.57 6.16
N CYS A 29 2.18 14.32 5.91
CA CYS A 29 2.92 13.14 6.34
C CYS A 29 3.83 12.57 5.25
N VAL A 30 3.62 12.93 3.97
CA VAL A 30 4.33 12.30 2.86
C VAL A 30 5.67 13.00 2.54
N THR A 31 5.74 14.32 2.68
CA THR A 31 6.93 15.15 2.34
C THR A 31 7.45 16.00 3.50
N ASP A 32 6.57 16.59 4.31
CA ASP A 32 6.95 17.66 5.25
C ASP A 32 6.76 17.26 6.72
N PHE A 33 6.74 15.96 7.00
CA PHE A 33 6.54 15.43 8.36
C PHE A 33 7.53 16.00 9.39
N HIS A 34 8.75 16.30 8.95
CA HIS A 34 9.79 16.94 9.76
C HIS A 34 9.47 18.39 10.16
N VAL A 35 8.59 19.08 9.43
CA VAL A 35 8.13 20.44 9.74
C VAL A 35 7.04 20.41 10.81
N TYR A 36 6.23 19.35 10.86
CA TYR A 36 5.10 19.21 11.79
C TYR A 36 5.51 18.69 13.17
N ILE A 37 6.71 18.10 13.31
CA ILE A 37 7.26 17.70 14.62
C ILE A 37 8.35 18.68 14.99
N GLN A 38 7.99 19.72 15.72
CA GLN A 38 8.97 20.52 16.45
C GLN A 38 9.47 19.70 17.64
N GLY A 39 10.54 18.93 17.42
CA GLY A 39 11.22 18.14 18.43
C GLY A 39 10.79 16.67 18.47
N ASP A 40 11.70 15.78 18.09
CA ASP A 40 11.52 14.32 18.02
C ASP A 40 10.85 13.72 19.27
N ARG A 41 11.09 14.31 20.46
CA ARG A 41 10.48 13.86 21.72
C ARG A 41 8.96 13.82 21.67
N GLN A 42 8.30 14.80 21.07
CA GLN A 42 6.83 14.85 21.04
C GLN A 42 6.25 13.72 20.19
N ALA A 43 6.91 13.37 19.09
CA ALA A 43 6.47 12.28 18.22
C ALA A 43 6.61 10.91 18.88
N TRP A 44 7.72 10.69 19.59
CA TRP A 44 7.93 9.44 20.34
C TRP A 44 7.08 9.36 21.61
N GLN A 45 6.76 10.49 22.25
CA GLN A 45 5.75 10.54 23.31
C GLN A 45 4.37 10.12 22.76
N GLY A 46 3.93 10.71 21.65
CA GLY A 46 2.69 10.29 20.99
C GLY A 46 2.70 8.83 20.54
N PHE A 47 3.85 8.31 20.09
CA PHE A 47 4.03 6.89 19.80
C PHE A 47 3.74 6.03 21.05
N GLN A 48 4.35 6.38 22.19
CA GLN A 48 4.17 5.67 23.44
C GLN A 48 2.74 5.77 23.97
N GLU A 49 2.11 6.95 23.89
CA GLU A 49 0.72 7.16 24.31
C GLU A 49 -0.26 6.32 23.49
N LEU A 50 -0.06 6.27 22.17
CA LEU A 50 -0.98 5.59 21.26
C LEU A 50 -0.79 4.07 21.21
N LEU A 51 0.45 3.59 21.34
CA LEU A 51 0.80 2.17 21.20
C LEU A 51 1.20 1.49 22.51
N GLY A 52 1.45 2.26 23.57
CA GLY A 52 1.76 1.76 24.92
C GLY A 52 3.22 1.37 25.16
N VAL A 53 4.06 1.32 24.11
CA VAL A 53 5.45 0.85 24.19
C VAL A 53 6.34 1.63 23.23
N LEU A 54 7.60 1.84 23.62
CA LEU A 54 8.62 2.46 22.78
C LEU A 54 9.54 1.41 22.17
N PRO A 55 9.90 1.52 20.88
CA PRO A 55 10.91 0.68 20.30
C PRO A 55 12.29 1.00 20.89
N PRO A 56 13.18 0.01 21.04
CA PRO A 56 14.53 0.26 21.48
C PRO A 56 15.29 1.06 20.40
N PRO A 57 16.32 1.87 20.78
CA PRO A 57 17.04 2.72 19.83
C PRO A 57 17.64 1.97 18.64
N SER A 58 18.00 0.69 18.81
CA SER A 58 18.51 -0.17 17.73
C SER A 58 17.49 -0.44 16.62
N GLN A 59 16.20 -0.37 16.93
CA GLN A 59 15.11 -0.59 15.99
C GLN A 59 14.67 0.71 15.31
N ILE A 60 15.15 1.86 15.79
CA ILE A 60 14.80 3.19 15.29
C ILE A 60 15.88 3.69 14.32
N GLN A 61 15.44 4.20 13.17
CA GLN A 61 16.27 4.97 12.26
C GLN A 61 15.55 6.27 11.89
N LYS A 62 16.04 7.40 12.41
CA LYS A 62 15.38 8.71 12.32
C LYS A 62 13.95 8.62 12.86
N PHE A 63 12.94 8.64 11.99
CA PHE A 63 11.52 8.59 12.33
C PHE A 63 10.85 7.30 11.85
N ALA A 64 11.61 6.22 11.68
CA ALA A 64 11.11 4.95 11.20
C ALA A 64 11.55 3.80 12.10
N VAL A 65 10.65 2.85 12.31
CA VAL A 65 10.84 1.69 13.20
C VAL A 65 10.86 0.42 12.35
N SER A 66 11.67 -0.57 12.71
CA SER A 66 11.74 -1.85 11.99
C SER A 66 10.37 -2.55 11.93
N CYS A 67 10.05 -3.14 10.78
CA CYS A 67 8.88 -4.00 10.60
C CYS A 67 8.96 -5.25 11.50
N SER A 68 10.14 -5.82 11.70
CA SER A 68 10.32 -7.01 12.55
C SER A 68 9.89 -6.73 13.98
N TRP A 69 10.30 -5.57 14.52
CA TRP A 69 9.92 -5.16 15.87
C TRP A 69 8.40 -4.94 15.99
N PHE A 70 7.77 -4.33 14.98
CA PHE A 70 6.31 -4.19 14.94
C PHE A 70 5.60 -5.55 14.95
N GLN A 71 6.09 -6.52 14.16
CA GLN A 71 5.55 -7.88 14.13
C GLN A 71 5.75 -8.63 15.45
N GLU A 72 6.94 -8.54 16.05
CA GLU A 72 7.24 -9.17 17.33
C GLU A 72 6.40 -8.58 18.48
N THR A 73 6.11 -7.27 18.43
CA THR A 73 5.41 -6.56 19.51
C THR A 73 3.89 -6.61 19.36
N PHE A 74 3.38 -6.55 18.12
CA PHE A 74 1.94 -6.38 17.82
C PHE A 74 1.38 -7.47 16.89
N GLY A 75 2.13 -8.53 16.60
CA GLY A 75 1.72 -9.57 15.65
C GLY A 75 0.52 -10.38 16.12
N GLU A 76 0.39 -10.63 17.41
CA GLU A 76 -0.72 -11.37 18.00
C GLU A 76 -1.28 -10.62 19.21
N CYS A 77 -2.56 -10.24 19.14
CA CYS A 77 -3.26 -9.60 20.25
C CYS A 77 -3.67 -10.68 21.27
N PRO A 78 -3.31 -10.57 22.56
CA PRO A 78 -3.70 -11.58 23.54
C PRO A 78 -5.22 -11.67 23.72
N GLU A 79 -5.72 -12.89 23.92
CA GLU A 79 -7.14 -13.13 24.17
C GLU A 79 -7.58 -12.54 25.51
N GLY A 80 -8.83 -12.05 25.57
CA GLY A 80 -9.40 -11.49 26.79
C GLY A 80 -8.83 -10.14 27.23
N THR A 81 -8.14 -9.43 26.34
CA THR A 81 -7.61 -8.08 26.60
C THR A 81 -8.71 -7.02 26.63
N ASP A 82 -8.42 -5.92 27.33
CA ASP A 82 -9.31 -4.76 27.39
C ASP A 82 -9.36 -3.99 26.06
N GLU A 83 -10.42 -3.19 25.88
CA GLU A 83 -10.64 -2.42 24.65
C GLU A 83 -9.49 -1.45 24.33
N ALA A 84 -8.80 -0.89 25.33
CA ALA A 84 -7.69 0.02 25.09
C ALA A 84 -6.49 -0.74 24.53
N THR A 85 -6.24 -1.96 24.99
CA THR A 85 -5.22 -2.85 24.43
C THR A 85 -5.56 -3.26 23.00
N VAL A 86 -6.80 -3.68 22.72
CA VAL A 86 -7.26 -3.99 21.35
C VAL A 86 -7.06 -2.79 20.43
N ARG A 87 -7.40 -1.57 20.90
CA ARG A 87 -7.22 -0.33 20.13
C ARG A 87 -5.73 -0.06 19.81
N ARG A 88 -4.80 -0.35 20.73
CA ARG A 88 -3.35 -0.23 20.48
C ARG A 88 -2.89 -1.18 19.38
N PHE A 89 -3.31 -2.44 19.43
CA PHE A 89 -2.99 -3.44 18.41
C PHE A 89 -3.58 -3.07 17.05
N ALA A 90 -4.83 -2.58 17.01
CA ALA A 90 -5.45 -2.09 15.79
C ALA A 90 -4.65 -0.92 15.17
N ARG A 91 -4.23 0.07 15.97
CA ARG A 91 -3.37 1.17 15.50
C ARG A 91 -2.06 0.64 14.91
N ALA A 92 -1.37 -0.26 15.60
CA ALA A 92 -0.11 -0.83 15.13
C ALA A 92 -0.29 -1.60 13.81
N TYR A 93 -1.33 -2.44 13.72
CA TYR A 93 -1.66 -3.19 12.53
C TYR A 93 -1.95 -2.28 11.33
N ILE A 94 -2.76 -1.23 11.52
CA ILE A 94 -3.06 -0.28 10.46
C ILE A 94 -1.79 0.49 10.05
N MET A 95 -0.95 0.92 10.99
CA MET A 95 0.35 1.54 10.66
C MET A 95 1.25 0.60 9.84
N MET A 96 1.25 -0.70 10.13
CA MET A 96 1.96 -1.70 9.33
C MET A 96 1.39 -1.79 7.92
N LEU A 97 0.06 -1.86 7.76
CA LEU A 97 -0.58 -1.87 6.44
C LEU A 97 -0.22 -0.61 5.63
N LEU A 98 -0.31 0.58 6.24
CA LEU A 98 0.07 1.82 5.59
C LEU A 98 1.54 1.83 5.19
N GLY A 99 2.44 1.47 6.10
CA GLY A 99 3.89 1.55 5.88
C GLY A 99 4.47 0.47 4.96
N THR A 100 3.83 -0.70 4.86
CA THR A 100 4.38 -1.87 4.16
C THR A 100 3.60 -2.28 2.92
N GLN A 101 2.28 -2.01 2.88
CA GLN A 101 1.44 -2.42 1.75
C GLN A 101 1.07 -1.21 0.90
N LEU A 102 0.52 -0.15 1.51
CA LEU A 102 -0.10 0.95 0.77
C LEU A 102 0.90 2.05 0.37
N PHE A 103 1.84 2.38 1.25
CA PHE A 103 2.82 3.44 1.07
C PHE A 103 4.26 2.97 1.25
N ALA A 104 4.49 1.69 0.91
CA ALA A 104 5.83 1.09 0.95
C ALA A 104 6.85 1.96 0.20
N ASP A 105 8.02 2.08 0.79
CA ASP A 105 9.18 2.73 0.19
C ASP A 105 10.29 1.71 -0.12
N LYS A 106 11.44 2.20 -0.61
CA LYS A 106 12.59 1.35 -0.97
C LYS A 106 13.25 0.64 0.21
N SER A 107 13.02 1.06 1.45
CA SER A 107 13.59 0.39 2.61
C SER A 107 12.91 -0.96 2.84
N GLY A 108 11.61 -1.07 2.53
CA GLY A 108 10.80 -2.29 2.60
C GLY A 108 10.69 -2.94 4.00
N ASN A 109 11.48 -2.47 4.97
CA ASN A 109 11.66 -3.10 6.28
C ASN A 109 11.45 -2.12 7.45
N ARG A 110 11.00 -0.89 7.16
CA ARG A 110 10.75 0.12 8.18
C ARG A 110 9.43 0.84 7.96
N ILE A 111 8.74 1.11 9.05
CA ILE A 111 7.47 1.85 9.09
C ILE A 111 7.75 3.22 9.67
N HIS A 112 7.46 4.25 8.89
CA HIS A 112 7.63 5.63 9.33
C HIS A 112 6.53 6.02 10.30
N ILE A 113 6.87 6.71 11.40
CA ILE A 113 5.90 7.16 12.42
C ILE A 113 4.99 8.31 11.93
N ARG A 114 5.02 8.61 10.63
CA ARG A 114 4.21 9.66 10.00
C ARG A 114 2.72 9.42 10.09
N TRP A 115 2.34 8.17 10.32
CA TRP A 115 0.95 7.75 10.39
C TRP A 115 0.32 8.01 11.77
N LEU A 116 1.14 8.32 12.80
CA LEU A 116 0.66 8.52 14.18
C LEU A 116 -0.49 9.53 14.31
N PRO A 117 -0.49 10.70 13.64
CA PRO A 117 -1.60 11.64 13.76
C PRO A 117 -2.94 11.05 13.34
N TYR A 118 -2.94 10.16 12.32
CA TYR A 118 -4.14 9.46 11.87
C TYR A 118 -4.55 8.33 12.81
N MET A 119 -3.60 7.74 13.54
CA MET A 119 -3.89 6.69 14.54
C MET A 119 -4.48 7.26 15.83
N ALA A 120 -4.29 8.55 16.11
CA ALA A 120 -4.80 9.17 17.33
C ALA A 120 -6.32 9.02 17.46
N ARG A 121 -7.03 9.22 16.34
CA ARG A 121 -8.50 9.16 16.24
C ARG A 121 -8.89 8.15 15.17
N LEU A 122 -8.80 6.86 15.52
CA LEU A 122 -9.10 5.76 14.60
C LEU A 122 -10.50 5.86 13.98
N GLU A 123 -11.45 6.40 14.74
CA GLU A 123 -12.84 6.60 14.34
C GLU A 123 -12.97 7.60 13.17
N GLU A 124 -12.05 8.57 13.07
CA GLU A 124 -12.03 9.54 11.97
C GLU A 124 -11.25 9.05 10.76
N MET A 125 -10.53 7.93 10.90
CA MET A 125 -9.65 7.43 9.87
C MET A 125 -10.40 7.08 8.58
N GLY A 126 -11.66 6.64 8.68
CA GLY A 126 -12.51 6.36 7.53
C GLY A 126 -12.92 7.59 6.71
N GLY A 127 -12.78 8.80 7.27
CA GLY A 127 -13.15 10.06 6.59
C GLY A 127 -12.06 10.63 5.67
N TYR A 128 -10.91 9.96 5.55
CA TYR A 128 -9.81 10.39 4.69
C TYR A 128 -9.82 9.65 3.35
N SER A 129 -9.41 10.36 2.31
CA SER A 129 -9.29 9.85 0.94
C SER A 129 -8.04 8.97 0.76
N TRP A 130 -8.02 7.82 1.44
CA TRP A 130 -6.89 6.87 1.40
C TRP A 130 -6.63 6.31 0.00
N GLY A 131 -7.69 6.09 -0.80
CA GLY A 131 -7.58 5.65 -2.18
C GLY A 131 -6.88 6.68 -3.06
N SER A 132 -7.25 7.96 -2.97
CA SER A 132 -6.56 9.03 -3.73
C SER A 132 -5.10 9.17 -3.30
N ALA A 133 -4.81 9.07 -2.00
CA ALA A 133 -3.45 9.08 -1.49
C ALA A 133 -2.62 7.90 -2.04
N ALA A 134 -3.19 6.70 -2.04
CA ALA A 134 -2.56 5.50 -2.59
C ALA A 134 -2.27 5.65 -4.09
N LEU A 135 -3.21 6.20 -4.87
CA LEU A 135 -3.03 6.46 -6.29
C LEU A 135 -1.92 7.48 -6.56
N ALA A 136 -1.93 8.60 -5.83
CA ALA A 136 -0.90 9.63 -5.95
C ALA A 136 0.48 9.07 -5.59
N TRP A 137 0.57 8.23 -4.55
CA TRP A 137 1.80 7.54 -4.20
C TRP A 137 2.25 6.59 -5.31
N LEU A 138 1.34 5.79 -5.87
CA LEU A 138 1.63 4.90 -6.99
C LEU A 138 2.16 5.68 -8.21
N TYR A 139 1.56 6.82 -8.57
CA TYR A 139 2.06 7.64 -9.67
C TYR A 139 3.44 8.23 -9.41
N ARG A 140 3.65 8.80 -8.22
CA ARG A 140 4.98 9.32 -7.81
C ARG A 140 6.04 8.25 -7.90
N CYS A 141 5.67 7.06 -7.46
CA CYS A 141 6.44 5.86 -7.61
C CYS A 141 6.70 5.61 -9.11
N MET A 142 5.69 5.37 -9.95
CA MET A 142 5.82 5.17 -11.41
C MET A 142 6.78 6.14 -12.10
N CYS A 143 6.67 7.44 -11.82
CA CYS A 143 7.58 8.47 -12.33
C CYS A 143 9.05 8.24 -11.95
N ARG A 144 9.32 7.71 -10.74
CA ARG A 144 10.68 7.43 -10.27
C ARG A 144 11.34 6.25 -10.99
N VAL A 145 10.63 5.17 -11.33
CA VAL A 145 11.24 4.04 -12.07
C VAL A 145 11.34 4.30 -13.56
N ALA A 146 10.57 5.26 -14.10
CA ALA A 146 10.85 5.75 -15.46
C ALA A 146 12.28 6.32 -15.61
N ASN A 147 12.96 6.63 -14.50
CA ASN A 147 14.38 6.98 -14.51
C ASN A 147 15.27 5.74 -14.71
N LYS A 148 16.06 5.74 -15.79
CA LYS A 148 16.99 4.67 -16.20
C LYS A 148 17.99 4.21 -15.12
N HIS A 149 18.23 5.02 -14.08
CA HIS A 149 19.15 4.69 -13.00
C HIS A 149 18.49 3.92 -11.85
N VAL A 150 17.17 3.69 -11.88
CA VAL A 150 16.45 2.96 -10.84
C VAL A 150 16.33 1.48 -11.21
N VAL A 151 17.06 0.63 -10.47
CA VAL A 151 17.11 -0.82 -10.70
C VAL A 151 16.24 -1.65 -9.74
N LYS A 152 15.58 -1.01 -8.77
CA LYS A 152 14.72 -1.67 -7.78
C LYS A 152 13.35 -1.00 -7.71
N LEU A 153 12.31 -1.83 -7.83
CA LEU A 153 10.91 -1.49 -7.69
C LEU A 153 10.47 -1.81 -6.25
N ALA A 154 9.91 -0.85 -5.52
CA ALA A 154 9.49 -1.05 -4.13
C ALA A 154 8.29 -0.14 -3.82
N TRP A 155 7.10 -0.58 -4.24
CA TRP A 155 5.85 0.20 -4.26
C TRP A 155 4.68 -0.67 -3.82
N PRO A 156 3.49 -0.07 -3.55
CA PRO A 156 2.22 -0.79 -3.49
C PRO A 156 1.91 -1.50 -4.82
N LEU A 157 2.52 -2.67 -5.03
CA LEU A 157 2.34 -3.47 -6.23
C LEU A 157 0.91 -4.00 -6.34
N GLN A 158 0.20 -4.15 -5.22
CA GLN A 158 -1.11 -4.76 -5.18
C GLN A 158 -2.14 -4.00 -6.03
N LEU A 159 -2.17 -2.67 -5.97
CA LEU A 159 -3.08 -1.86 -6.80
C LEU A 159 -2.76 -2.01 -8.29
N LEU A 160 -1.48 -1.86 -8.66
CA LEU A 160 -1.05 -1.95 -10.05
C LEU A 160 -1.26 -3.37 -10.62
N GLN A 161 -0.90 -4.41 -9.86
CA GLN A 161 -1.06 -5.80 -10.24
C GLN A 161 -2.55 -6.14 -10.40
N SER A 162 -3.37 -5.83 -9.40
CA SER A 162 -4.80 -6.12 -9.45
C SER A 162 -5.48 -5.38 -10.61
N TRP A 163 -5.10 -4.13 -10.87
CA TRP A 163 -5.60 -3.36 -12.02
C TRP A 163 -5.15 -3.94 -13.36
N ILE A 164 -3.86 -4.29 -13.53
CA ILE A 164 -3.35 -4.92 -14.76
C ILE A 164 -4.12 -6.21 -15.02
N PHE A 165 -4.24 -7.07 -14.00
CA PHE A 165 -4.98 -8.31 -14.18
C PHE A 165 -6.43 -8.03 -14.55
N TRP A 166 -7.12 -7.13 -13.86
CA TRP A 166 -8.49 -6.77 -14.22
C TRP A 166 -8.65 -6.27 -15.66
N ARG A 167 -7.73 -5.42 -16.15
CA ARG A 167 -7.83 -4.79 -17.46
C ARG A 167 -7.40 -5.68 -18.62
N PHE A 168 -6.55 -6.66 -18.35
CA PHE A 168 -5.93 -7.49 -19.39
C PHE A 168 -6.12 -8.99 -19.08
N PRO A 169 -7.26 -9.58 -19.48
CA PRO A 169 -7.58 -10.99 -19.21
C PRO A 169 -6.54 -11.98 -19.71
N ARG A 170 -5.77 -11.61 -20.74
CA ARG A 170 -4.67 -12.41 -21.30
C ARG A 170 -3.52 -12.68 -20.31
N PHE A 171 -3.45 -11.95 -19.19
CA PHE A 171 -2.50 -12.21 -18.11
C PHE A 171 -3.13 -12.91 -16.90
N TRP A 172 -4.39 -13.35 -16.98
CA TRP A 172 -4.99 -14.18 -15.95
C TRP A 172 -4.28 -15.53 -15.86
N SER A 173 -4.25 -16.07 -14.65
CA SER A 173 -3.95 -17.48 -14.42
C SER A 173 -5.26 -18.20 -14.15
N ASP A 174 -5.36 -19.47 -14.54
CA ASP A 174 -6.56 -20.26 -14.34
C ASP A 174 -6.90 -20.34 -12.84
N GLY A 175 -8.16 -20.08 -12.46
CA GLY A 175 -8.64 -20.16 -11.07
C GLY A 175 -8.95 -18.84 -10.35
N PHE A 176 -8.83 -17.70 -11.01
CA PHE A 176 -9.17 -16.37 -10.44
C PHE A 176 -10.53 -15.80 -10.91
N ASP A 177 -11.41 -16.68 -11.39
CA ASP A 177 -12.74 -16.33 -11.92
C ASP A 177 -13.76 -15.98 -10.81
N SER A 178 -13.43 -16.23 -9.54
CA SER A 178 -14.31 -15.96 -8.41
C SER A 178 -14.39 -14.46 -8.11
N PHE A 179 -15.62 -13.94 -7.99
CA PHE A 179 -15.86 -12.53 -7.70
C PHE A 179 -15.85 -12.29 -6.19
N SER A 180 -14.77 -11.70 -5.67
CA SER A 180 -14.67 -11.25 -4.27
C SER A 180 -14.38 -9.74 -4.18
N TRP A 181 -14.83 -9.12 -3.10
CA TRP A 181 -14.64 -7.71 -2.82
C TRP A 181 -13.75 -7.49 -1.58
N PRO A 182 -12.76 -6.58 -1.61
CA PRO A 182 -12.30 -5.78 -2.77
C PRO A 182 -11.65 -6.65 -3.86
N LEU A 183 -11.56 -6.19 -5.11
CA LEU A 183 -11.07 -7.03 -6.22
C LEU A 183 -9.65 -7.57 -5.99
N ALA A 184 -8.80 -6.83 -5.27
CA ALA A 184 -7.46 -7.29 -4.91
C ALA A 184 -7.45 -8.55 -4.02
N SER A 185 -8.55 -8.87 -3.34
CA SER A 185 -8.67 -10.08 -2.51
C SER A 185 -8.62 -11.37 -3.32
N ARG A 186 -8.99 -11.34 -4.61
CA ARG A 186 -8.93 -12.51 -5.50
C ARG A 186 -7.53 -13.11 -5.55
N TRP A 187 -6.52 -12.26 -5.44
CA TRP A 187 -5.12 -12.65 -5.57
C TRP A 187 -4.49 -13.13 -4.25
N SER A 188 -5.28 -13.31 -3.18
CA SER A 188 -4.79 -13.89 -1.94
C SER A 188 -4.30 -15.33 -2.20
N GLY A 189 -3.01 -15.58 -2.05
CA GLY A 189 -2.40 -16.89 -2.30
C GLY A 189 -1.76 -17.07 -3.68
N TYR A 190 -1.80 -16.07 -4.57
CA TYR A 190 -1.04 -16.11 -5.82
C TYR A 190 0.47 -16.02 -5.52
N ASN A 191 1.17 -17.15 -5.62
CA ASN A 191 2.61 -17.21 -5.48
C ASN A 191 3.24 -17.68 -6.81
N PRO A 192 3.74 -16.76 -7.65
CA PRO A 192 4.39 -17.17 -8.88
C PRO A 192 5.68 -17.93 -8.53
N ASP A 193 5.77 -19.18 -8.96
CA ASP A 193 6.96 -20.03 -8.76
C ASP A 193 8.23 -19.24 -9.15
N VAL A 194 9.31 -19.31 -8.37
CA VAL A 194 10.49 -18.45 -8.52
C VAL A 194 11.39 -18.91 -9.68
N SER A 195 11.20 -20.14 -10.16
CA SER A 195 12.12 -20.86 -11.07
C SER A 195 12.31 -20.22 -12.46
N GLU A 196 11.25 -19.70 -13.11
CA GLU A 196 11.32 -19.24 -14.52
C GLU A 196 11.29 -17.71 -14.76
N LYS A 197 12.03 -16.89 -13.98
CA LYS A 197 11.91 -15.41 -14.11
C LYS A 197 12.31 -14.86 -15.48
N GLY A 198 13.35 -15.39 -16.12
CA GLY A 198 13.86 -14.90 -17.42
C GLY A 198 12.89 -15.13 -18.58
N PRO A 199 12.53 -16.40 -18.90
CA PRO A 199 11.59 -16.72 -19.96
C PRO A 199 10.21 -16.07 -19.78
N ARG A 200 9.71 -15.95 -18.54
CA ARG A 200 8.44 -15.25 -18.27
C ARG A 200 8.50 -13.77 -18.60
N VAL A 201 9.59 -13.06 -18.28
CA VAL A 201 9.69 -11.63 -18.59
C VAL A 201 9.69 -11.39 -20.11
N GLN A 202 10.43 -12.21 -20.87
CA GLN A 202 10.44 -12.12 -22.33
C GLN A 202 9.06 -12.44 -22.93
N MET A 203 8.41 -13.51 -22.46
CA MET A 203 7.08 -13.89 -22.90
C MET A 203 6.03 -12.83 -22.55
N THR A 204 6.06 -12.28 -21.33
CA THR A 204 5.15 -11.20 -20.92
C THR A 204 5.38 -9.95 -21.76
N ARG A 205 6.63 -9.59 -22.06
CA ARG A 205 6.93 -8.46 -22.94
C ARG A 205 6.36 -8.65 -24.34
N LEU A 206 6.57 -9.82 -24.95
CA LEU A 206 5.98 -10.16 -26.24
C LEU A 206 4.45 -10.11 -26.21
N ARG A 207 3.81 -10.59 -25.14
CA ARG A 207 2.35 -10.50 -24.96
C ARG A 207 1.88 -9.04 -24.92
N ILE A 208 2.61 -8.16 -24.24
CA ILE A 208 2.32 -6.72 -24.17
C ILE A 208 2.47 -6.07 -25.55
N ASP A 209 3.57 -6.35 -26.26
CA ASP A 209 3.86 -5.78 -27.59
C ASP A 209 2.79 -6.18 -28.63
N MET A 210 2.13 -7.33 -28.43
CA MET A 210 1.09 -7.86 -29.31
C MET A 210 -0.34 -7.47 -28.92
N LEU A 211 -0.55 -6.71 -27.83
CA LEU A 211 -1.89 -6.32 -27.37
C LEU A 211 -2.64 -5.49 -28.42
N GLN A 212 -3.87 -5.89 -28.70
CA GLN A 212 -4.81 -5.15 -29.54
C GLN A 212 -5.85 -4.42 -28.67
N PRO A 213 -6.53 -3.37 -29.17
CA PRO A 213 -7.55 -2.66 -28.41
C PRO A 213 -8.64 -3.58 -27.84
N LYS A 214 -9.08 -4.58 -28.61
CA LYS A 214 -10.08 -5.59 -28.18
C LYS A 214 -9.63 -6.48 -27.01
N ASP A 215 -8.33 -6.53 -26.74
CA ASP A 215 -7.76 -7.36 -25.66
C ASP A 215 -7.81 -6.63 -24.30
N VAL A 216 -8.33 -5.39 -24.27
CA VAL A 216 -8.40 -4.53 -23.08
C VAL A 216 -9.86 -4.34 -22.67
N ILE A 217 -10.14 -4.55 -21.37
CA ILE A 217 -11.43 -4.21 -20.80
C ILE A 217 -11.44 -2.71 -20.49
N TYR A 218 -12.18 -1.94 -21.28
CA TYR A 218 -12.45 -0.53 -21.01
C TYR A 218 -13.60 -0.40 -20.00
N MET A 219 -13.52 0.61 -19.12
CA MET A 219 -14.66 0.92 -18.27
C MET A 219 -15.52 1.86 -19.09
N ASP A 220 -16.53 1.30 -19.75
CA ASP A 220 -17.64 2.11 -20.21
C ASP A 220 -18.36 2.63 -18.96
N ALA A 221 -18.62 3.93 -18.92
CA ALA A 221 -19.37 4.56 -17.84
C ALA A 221 -20.71 3.84 -17.69
N ILE A 222 -20.93 3.20 -16.53
CA ILE A 222 -22.25 2.76 -16.10
C ILE A 222 -23.08 4.00 -15.80
#